data_AF-A0A7V4D7E8-F1
#
_entry.id   AF-A0A7V4D7E8-F1
#
_cell.length_a   1.000
_cell.length_b   1.000
_cell.length_c   1.000
_cell.angle_alpha   90.00
_cell.angle_beta   90.00
_cell.angle_gamma   90.00
#
_symmetry.space_group_name_H-M   'P 1'
#
loop_
_entity.id
_entity.type
_entity.pdbx_description
1 polymer ?
#
loop_
_entity_poly.entity_id
_entity_poly.type
_entity_poly.pdbx_seq_one_letter_code
_entity_poly.pdbx_strand_id
1 'polypeptide(L)'
;LAQYIEQAGFAVYLPQKECLGITKANDIFHRCIKGLDNAWCVVAVLDGPDADSGTCFEMGYAYAKGIPVIGLRTDFRKSADDGHLNLMLSQSIVALCFVSSLESISIEEIGYKLKEEINSLLIKVIKK
;
A
#
# COMPACT_ATOMS: atom_id res chain seq x y z
N LEU A 1 -3.85 0.42 11.59
CA LEU A 1 -4.26 0.10 10.20
C LEU A 1 -4.26 -1.40 9.94
N ALA A 2 -3.11 -2.08 10.03
CA ALA A 2 -3.02 -3.53 9.81
C ALA A 2 -4.06 -4.33 10.61
N GLN A 3 -4.21 -4.05 11.91
CA GLN A 3 -5.23 -4.69 12.75
C GLN A 3 -6.66 -4.57 12.21
N TYR A 4 -7.04 -3.43 11.62
CA TYR A 4 -8.39 -3.26 11.06
C TYR A 4 -8.58 -4.05 9.77
N ILE A 5 -7.52 -4.16 8.96
CA ILE A 5 -7.52 -4.99 7.75
C ILE A 5 -7.56 -6.48 8.14
N GLU A 6 -6.83 -6.88 9.19
CA GLU A 6 -6.88 -8.23 9.76
C GLU A 6 -8.28 -8.56 10.32
N GLN A 7 -8.90 -7.63 11.06
CA GLN A 7 -10.27 -7.77 11.55
C GLN A 7 -11.31 -7.86 10.42
N ALA A 8 -11.00 -7.31 9.25
CA ALA A 8 -11.83 -7.45 8.05
C ALA A 8 -11.67 -8.83 7.36
N GLY A 9 -10.79 -9.70 7.87
CA GLY A 9 -10.60 -11.08 7.40
C GLY A 9 -9.44 -11.26 6.42
N PHE A 10 -8.60 -10.25 6.21
CA PHE A 10 -7.44 -10.34 5.32
C PHE A 10 -6.16 -10.68 6.08
N ALA A 11 -5.33 -11.54 5.51
CA ALA A 11 -3.96 -11.72 6.00
C ALA A 11 -3.12 -10.48 5.64
N VAL A 12 -2.42 -9.91 6.63
CA VAL A 12 -1.57 -8.73 6.44
C VAL A 12 -0.11 -9.09 6.67
N TYR A 13 0.72 -8.79 5.67
CA TYR A 13 2.16 -8.88 5.76
C TYR A 13 2.75 -7.50 6.03
N LEU A 14 3.54 -7.35 7.09
CA LEU A 14 4.22 -6.10 7.43
C LEU A 14 5.73 -6.33 7.47
N PRO A 15 6.53 -5.72 6.57
CA PRO A 15 7.99 -5.89 6.57
C PRO A 15 8.63 -5.65 7.94
N GLN A 16 8.21 -4.61 8.67
CA GLN A 16 8.73 -4.28 10.00
C GLN A 16 8.46 -5.34 11.08
N LYS A 17 7.40 -6.14 10.90
CA LYS A 17 7.06 -7.25 11.82
C LYS A 17 7.78 -8.53 11.39
N GLU A 18 7.77 -8.82 10.10
CA GLU A 18 8.27 -10.07 9.53
C GLU A 18 9.80 -10.13 9.47
N CYS A 19 10.45 -8.96 9.46
CA CYS A 19 11.91 -8.83 9.51
C CYS A 19 12.44 -8.57 10.92
N LEU A 20 11.59 -8.58 11.95
CA LEU A 20 12.00 -8.32 13.33
C LEU A 20 13.05 -9.36 13.77
N GLY A 21 14.20 -8.89 14.24
CA GLY A 21 15.32 -9.74 14.68
C GLY A 21 16.24 -10.24 13.55
N ILE A 22 15.96 -9.92 12.28
CA ILE A 22 16.89 -10.17 11.18
C ILE A 22 17.91 -9.04 11.14
N THR A 23 19.20 -9.37 11.14
CA THR A 23 20.29 -8.37 11.18
C THR A 23 21.04 -8.24 9.85
N LYS A 24 20.95 -9.23 8.96
CA LYS A 24 21.61 -9.21 7.66
C LYS A 24 20.71 -8.54 6.62
N ALA A 25 21.22 -7.50 5.96
CA ALA A 25 20.49 -6.74 4.95
C ALA A 25 19.96 -7.62 3.80
N ASN A 26 20.74 -8.61 3.35
CA ASN A 26 20.32 -9.52 2.28
C ASN A 26 19.11 -10.38 2.68
N ASP A 27 19.05 -10.81 3.94
CA ASP A 27 17.96 -11.63 4.45
C ASP A 27 16.68 -10.79 4.60
N ILE A 28 16.81 -9.53 5.04
CA ILE A 28 15.71 -8.55 5.08
C ILE A 28 15.18 -8.32 3.66
N PHE A 29 16.06 -8.03 2.71
CA PHE A 29 15.70 -7.79 1.31
C PHE A 29 14.93 -8.97 0.72
N HIS A 30 15.47 -10.19 0.81
CA HIS A 30 14.79 -11.38 0.30
C HIS A 30 13.48 -11.68 1.02
N ARG A 31 13.40 -11.38 2.33
CA ARG A 31 12.16 -11.52 3.09
C ARG A 31 11.09 -10.54 2.59
N CYS A 32 11.43 -9.28 2.32
CA CYS A 32 10.50 -8.30 1.73
C CYS A 32 10.04 -8.73 0.33
N ILE A 33 10.97 -9.13 -0.55
CA ILE A 33 10.63 -9.62 -1.90
C ILE A 33 9.69 -10.84 -1.81
N LYS A 34 9.96 -11.79 -0.92
CA LYS A 34 9.08 -12.94 -0.71
C LYS A 34 7.70 -12.52 -0.21
N GLY A 35 7.61 -11.48 0.62
CA GLY A 35 6.33 -10.89 1.02
C GLY A 35 5.53 -10.40 -0.19
N LEU A 36 6.17 -9.67 -1.10
CA LEU A 36 5.56 -9.19 -2.35
C LEU A 36 5.14 -10.35 -3.27
N ASP A 37 6.00 -11.34 -3.49
CA ASP A 37 5.69 -12.48 -4.36
C ASP A 37 4.45 -13.28 -3.90
N ASN A 38 4.16 -13.28 -2.59
CA ASN A 38 3.00 -13.96 -2.02
C ASN A 38 1.79 -13.03 -1.83
N ALA A 39 1.93 -11.74 -2.12
CA ALA A 39 0.86 -10.77 -1.93
C ALA A 39 -0.16 -10.84 -3.07
N TRP A 40 -1.44 -10.84 -2.72
CA TRP A 40 -2.51 -10.67 -3.70
C TRP A 40 -2.66 -9.21 -4.15
N CYS A 41 -2.45 -8.27 -3.23
CA CYS A 41 -2.35 -6.84 -3.50
C CYS A 41 -1.37 -6.20 -2.54
N VAL A 42 -0.89 -5.00 -2.88
CA VAL A 42 -0.06 -4.16 -2.01
C VAL A 42 -0.87 -2.93 -1.60
N VAL A 43 -0.80 -2.56 -0.32
CA VAL A 43 -1.25 -1.25 0.16
C VAL A 43 0.01 -0.41 0.45
N ALA A 44 0.27 0.57 -0.40
CA ALA A 44 1.45 1.44 -0.29
C ALA A 44 1.09 2.75 0.42
N VAL A 45 1.78 3.08 1.51
CA VAL A 45 1.59 4.35 2.22
C VAL A 45 2.46 5.42 1.56
N LEU A 46 1.83 6.43 0.96
CA LEU A 46 2.46 7.45 0.12
C LEU A 46 2.35 8.85 0.75
N ASP A 47 2.49 8.88 2.06
CA ASP A 47 2.49 10.11 2.85
C ASP A 47 3.83 10.83 2.74
N GLY A 48 3.77 12.16 2.85
CA GLY A 48 4.94 13.03 2.75
C GLY A 48 5.05 13.77 1.42
N PRO A 49 6.04 14.68 1.34
CA PRO A 49 6.30 15.47 0.13
C PRO A 49 6.77 14.58 -1.04
N ASP A 50 7.51 13.51 -0.73
CA ASP A 50 7.93 12.45 -1.63
C ASP A 50 7.73 11.10 -0.93
N ALA A 51 7.46 10.05 -1.71
CA ALA A 51 7.25 8.72 -1.16
C ALA A 51 8.59 8.08 -0.76
N ASP A 52 8.57 7.23 0.25
CA ASP A 52 9.78 6.53 0.69
C ASP A 52 10.38 5.70 -0.45
N SER A 53 11.69 5.83 -0.66
CA SER A 53 12.40 5.15 -1.75
C SER A 53 12.28 3.62 -1.71
N GLY A 54 12.18 3.03 -0.51
CA GLY A 54 11.91 1.59 -0.34
C GLY A 54 10.51 1.24 -0.83
N THR A 55 9.50 2.00 -0.39
CA THR A 55 8.11 1.86 -0.87
C THR A 55 8.03 1.99 -2.39
N CYS A 56 8.72 2.98 -2.98
CA CYS A 56 8.77 3.18 -4.43
C CYS A 56 9.35 1.96 -5.18
N PHE A 57 10.42 1.36 -4.65
CA PHE A 57 11.00 0.14 -5.21
C PHE A 57 10.00 -1.03 -5.16
N GLU A 58 9.35 -1.23 -4.01
CA GLU A 58 8.36 -2.30 -3.82
C GLU A 58 7.14 -2.13 -4.73
N MET A 59 6.66 -0.90 -4.93
CA MET A 59 5.60 -0.59 -5.90
C MET A 59 6.01 -0.89 -7.34
N GLY A 60 7.21 -0.49 -7.74
CA GLY A 60 7.73 -0.78 -9.08
C GLY A 60 7.84 -2.29 -9.33
N TYR A 61 8.32 -3.04 -8.34
CA TYR A 61 8.36 -4.50 -8.38
C TYR A 61 6.96 -5.11 -8.52
N ALA A 62 6.01 -4.68 -7.70
CA ALA A 62 4.62 -5.15 -7.73
C ALA A 62 3.96 -4.88 -9.08
N TYR A 63 4.12 -3.66 -9.62
CA TYR A 63 3.61 -3.27 -10.94
C TYR A 63 4.16 -4.18 -12.05
N ALA A 64 5.49 -4.38 -12.08
CA ALA A 64 6.12 -5.24 -13.09
C ALA A 64 5.65 -6.70 -13.03
N LYS A 65 5.23 -7.17 -11.85
CA LYS A 65 4.70 -8.52 -11.61
C LYS A 65 3.19 -8.63 -11.84
N GLY A 66 2.50 -7.53 -12.13
CA GLY A 66 1.04 -7.49 -12.25
C GLY A 66 0.31 -7.62 -10.91
N ILE A 67 0.99 -7.35 -9.79
CA ILE A 67 0.37 -7.33 -8.47
C ILE A 67 -0.30 -5.96 -8.28
N PRO A 68 -1.62 -5.90 -8.05
CA PRO A 68 -2.33 -4.63 -7.90
C PRO A 68 -1.85 -3.85 -6.68
N VAL A 69 -1.61 -2.55 -6.87
CA VAL A 69 -1.17 -1.64 -5.80
C VAL A 69 -2.28 -0.63 -5.49
N ILE A 70 -2.68 -0.55 -4.23
CA ILE A 70 -3.57 0.50 -3.70
C ILE A 70 -2.67 1.53 -3.02
N GLY A 71 -2.70 2.78 -3.50
CA GLY A 71 -2.04 3.89 -2.83
C GLY A 71 -2.89 4.38 -1.66
N LEU A 72 -2.30 4.55 -0.48
CA LEU A 72 -2.90 5.24 0.65
C LEU A 72 -2.17 6.56 0.86
N ARG A 73 -2.92 7.66 0.87
CA ARG A 73 -2.38 8.98 1.22
C ARG A 73 -3.31 9.69 2.18
N THR A 74 -2.80 9.98 3.36
CA THR A 74 -3.42 10.71 4.46
C THR A 74 -2.90 12.15 4.57
N ASP A 75 -1.81 12.45 3.88
CA ASP A 75 -1.25 13.79 3.81
C ASP A 75 -2.06 14.73 2.89
N PHE A 76 -2.64 15.79 3.48
CA PHE A 76 -3.45 16.81 2.79
C PHE A 76 -2.63 17.76 1.92
N ARG A 77 -1.29 17.73 2.02
CA ARG A 77 -0.42 18.57 1.20
C ARG A 77 -0.50 18.11 -0.24
N LYS A 78 -0.87 19.05 -1.13
CA LYS A 78 -0.68 18.88 -2.57
C LYS A 78 0.82 18.96 -2.84
N SER A 79 1.41 17.85 -3.25
CA SER A 79 2.79 17.79 -3.73
C SER A 79 2.83 16.85 -4.94
N ALA A 80 3.60 17.20 -5.97
CA ALA A 80 3.84 16.46 -7.21
C ALA A 80 2.86 16.66 -8.40
N ASP A 81 3.17 15.96 -9.50
CA ASP A 81 2.81 16.30 -10.89
C ASP A 81 1.31 16.21 -11.21
N ASP A 82 0.60 15.27 -10.58
CA ASP A 82 -0.87 15.13 -10.68
C ASP A 82 -1.63 15.84 -9.53
N GLY A 83 -0.89 16.65 -8.76
CA GLY A 83 -1.36 17.36 -7.59
C GLY A 83 -1.24 16.58 -6.28
N HIS A 84 -0.88 15.28 -6.30
CA HIS A 84 -0.84 14.42 -5.12
C HIS A 84 0.35 13.45 -5.09
N LEU A 85 0.81 12.89 -6.21
CA LEU A 85 1.88 11.89 -6.28
C LEU A 85 2.78 12.10 -7.50
N ASN A 86 4.00 11.55 -7.44
CA ASN A 86 4.85 11.43 -8.62
C ASN A 86 4.13 10.61 -9.71
N LEU A 87 4.26 11.01 -10.97
CA LEU A 87 3.60 10.37 -12.11
C LEU A 87 3.81 8.85 -12.14
N MET A 88 5.02 8.36 -11.87
CA MET A 88 5.32 6.93 -11.93
C MET A 88 4.52 6.16 -10.87
N LEU A 89 4.31 6.75 -9.71
CA LEU A 89 3.53 6.13 -8.63
C LEU A 89 2.04 6.16 -8.93
N SER A 90 1.51 7.29 -9.41
CA SER A 90 0.08 7.39 -9.72
C SER A 90 -0.36 6.55 -10.90
N GLN A 91 0.52 6.32 -11.87
CA GLN A 91 0.26 5.38 -12.96
C GLN A 91 0.47 3.91 -12.57
N SER A 92 1.13 3.63 -11.46
CA SER A 92 1.39 2.25 -10.99
C SER A 92 0.34 1.71 -10.02
N ILE A 93 -0.60 2.53 -9.58
CA ILE A 93 -1.68 2.14 -8.67
C ILE A 93 -2.98 1.84 -9.41
N VAL A 94 -3.78 0.93 -8.86
CA VAL A 94 -5.14 0.60 -9.37
C VAL A 94 -6.23 1.42 -8.69
N ALA A 95 -5.93 1.98 -7.51
CA ALA A 95 -6.81 2.85 -6.74
C ALA A 95 -5.97 3.75 -5.82
N LEU A 96 -6.45 4.97 -5.59
CA LEU A 96 -5.90 5.90 -4.61
C LEU A 96 -6.92 6.11 -3.49
N CYS A 97 -6.63 5.56 -2.31
CA CYS A 97 -7.35 5.90 -1.09
C CYS A 97 -6.78 7.22 -0.55
N PHE A 98 -7.32 8.33 -1.04
CA PHE A 98 -6.98 9.65 -0.55
C PHE A 98 -7.89 10.06 0.62
N VAL A 99 -7.26 10.52 1.69
CA VAL A 99 -7.91 10.91 2.93
C VAL A 99 -7.54 12.38 3.17
N SER A 100 -8.26 13.29 2.50
CA SER A 100 -8.11 14.73 2.70
C SER A 100 -8.94 15.17 3.89
N SER A 101 -8.32 15.49 5.01
CA SER A 101 -9.05 16.16 6.09
C SER A 101 -8.13 17.07 6.90
N LEU A 102 -8.62 18.29 7.16
CA LEU A 102 -8.08 19.20 8.17
C LEU A 102 -8.44 18.73 9.60
N GLU A 103 -9.42 17.83 9.71
CA GLU A 103 -9.83 17.16 10.96
C GLU A 103 -9.21 15.75 11.01
N SER A 104 -8.86 15.28 12.20
CA SER A 104 -8.27 13.94 12.37
C SER A 104 -9.28 12.85 11.95
N ILE A 105 -9.11 12.27 10.76
CA ILE A 105 -9.81 11.05 10.37
C ILE A 105 -9.31 9.90 11.24
N SER A 106 -10.24 9.07 11.69
CA SER A 106 -9.92 7.94 12.56
C SER A 106 -9.25 6.83 11.75
N ILE A 107 -8.38 6.05 12.40
CA ILE A 107 -7.70 4.93 11.74
C ILE A 107 -8.68 3.82 11.34
N GLU A 108 -9.83 3.75 12.03
CA GLU A 108 -10.99 2.94 11.71
C GLU A 108 -11.53 3.26 10.30
N GLU A 109 -11.77 4.53 10.01
CA GLU A 109 -12.34 4.99 8.74
C GLU A 109 -11.41 4.69 7.57
N ILE A 110 -10.10 4.86 7.76
CA ILE A 110 -9.09 4.49 6.76
C ILE A 110 -9.13 2.98 6.51
N GLY A 111 -9.20 2.18 7.59
CA GLY A 111 -9.33 0.73 7.49
C GLY A 111 -10.58 0.31 6.70
N TYR A 112 -11.71 0.96 6.94
CA TYR A 112 -12.95 0.71 6.21
C TYR A 112 -12.82 1.02 4.72
N LYS A 113 -12.24 2.17 4.34
CA LYS A 113 -12.04 2.53 2.94
C LYS A 113 -11.14 1.52 2.21
N LEU A 114 -10.03 1.12 2.82
CA LEU A 114 -9.14 0.11 2.23
C LEU A 114 -9.83 -1.24 2.06
N LYS A 115 -10.65 -1.66 3.02
CA LYS A 115 -11.45 -2.87 2.90
C LYS A 115 -12.36 -2.83 1.67
N GLU A 116 -13.05 -1.71 1.44
CA GLU A 116 -13.93 -1.55 0.29
C GLU A 116 -13.15 -1.63 -1.04
N GLU A 117 -11.97 -1.02 -1.12
CA GLU A 117 -11.11 -1.10 -2.30
C GLU A 117 -10.62 -2.53 -2.56
N ILE A 118 -10.17 -3.24 -1.52
CA ILE A 118 -9.74 -4.65 -1.64
C ILE A 118 -10.91 -5.52 -2.12
N ASN A 119 -12.11 -5.35 -1.55
CA ASN A 119 -13.30 -6.09 -1.96
C ASN A 119 -13.71 -5.78 -3.41
N SER A 120 -13.64 -4.52 -3.82
CA SER A 120 -13.90 -4.09 -5.19
C SER A 120 -12.97 -4.79 -6.19
N LEU A 121 -11.68 -4.89 -5.85
CA LEU A 121 -10.70 -5.64 -6.64
C LEU A 121 -11.03 -7.14 -6.70
N LEU A 122 -11.42 -7.76 -5.58
CA LEU A 122 -11.79 -9.18 -5.55
C LEU A 122 -12.99 -9.48 -6.45
N ILE A 123 -14.02 -8.62 -6.42
CA ILE A 123 -15.21 -8.76 -7.27
C ILE A 123 -14.84 -8.65 -8.76
N LYS A 124 -13.92 -7.73 -9.12
CA LYS A 124 -13.45 -7.59 -10.52
C LYS A 124 -12.73 -8.83 -11.02
N VAL A 125 -12.02 -9.55 -10.14
CA VAL A 125 -11.36 -10.82 -10.49
C VAL A 125 -12.37 -11.96 -10.66
N ILE A 126 -13.37 -12.07 -9.79
CA ILE A 126 -14.39 -13.14 -9.85
C ILE A 126 -15.29 -13.00 -11.09
N LYS A 127 -15.53 -11.76 -11.56
CA LYS A 127 -16.38 -11.47 -12.72
C LYS A 127 -15.66 -11.62 -14.08
N LYS A 128 -14.36 -11.91 -14.09
CA LYS A 128 -13.59 -12.24 -15.29
C LYS A 128 -13.54 -13.74 -15.51
#